data_AF-A0A353QUA0-F1
#
_entry.id   AF-A0A353QUA0-F1
#
_cell.length_a   1.000
_cell.length_b   1.000
_cell.length_c   1.000
_cell.angle_alpha   90.00
_cell.angle_beta   90.00
_cell.angle_gamma   90.00
#
_symmetry.space_group_name_H-M   'P 1'
#
loop_
_entity.id
_entity.type
_entity.pdbx_description
1 polymer ?
#
loop_
_entity_poly.entity_id
_entity_poly.type
_entity_poly.pdbx_seq_one_letter_code
_entity_poly.pdbx_strand_id
1 'polypeptide(L)' 'MLLHNYLDSGNYTASLVKNNLSNIPNTEIQSIKKRVDFYVNHFKISTQKTASDSKVQQLDFLMNLNFVLENEIKERRLIA' A
#
# COMPACT_ATOMS: atom_id res chain seq x y z
N MET A 1 4.58 9.97 -6.55
CA MET A 1 5.66 9.30 -7.33
C MET A 1 5.89 7.86 -6.90
N LEU A 2 6.00 7.53 -5.60
CA LEU A 2 6.20 6.14 -5.14
C LEU A 2 5.17 5.14 -5.72
N LEU A 3 3.87 5.44 -5.68
CA LEU A 3 2.81 4.52 -6.13
C LEU A 3 2.76 4.26 -7.65
N HIS A 4 3.12 5.23 -8.49
CA HIS A 4 3.04 5.08 -9.95
C HIS A 4 4.11 4.11 -10.48
N ASN A 5 5.34 4.16 -9.95
CA ASN A 5 6.44 3.31 -10.42
C ASN A 5 6.28 1.82 -10.06
N TYR A 6 5.48 1.51 -9.03
CA TYR A 6 5.28 0.12 -8.60
C TYR A 6 4.20 -0.61 -9.40
N LEU A 7 3.20 0.10 -9.92
CA LEU A 7 2.15 -0.48 -10.75
C LEU A 7 2.67 -0.87 -12.15
N ASP A 8 3.56 -0.06 -12.73
CA ASP A 8 4.06 -0.28 -14.09
C ASP A 8 5.17 -1.33 -14.19
N SER A 9 5.88 -1.63 -13.09
CA SER A 9 7.12 -2.42 -13.17
C SER A 9 6.98 -3.91 -12.94
N GLY A 10 5.82 -4.41 -12.46
CA GLY A 10 5.62 -5.83 -12.12
C GLY A 10 6.54 -6.39 -11.01
N ASN A 11 7.53 -5.61 -10.56
CA ASN A 11 8.57 -5.95 -9.60
C ASN A 11 8.24 -5.47 -8.18
N TYR A 12 6.95 -5.52 -7.82
CA TYR A 12 6.53 -5.26 -6.46
C TYR A 12 6.96 -6.43 -5.55
N THR A 13 7.91 -6.18 -4.65
CA THR A 13 8.22 -7.12 -3.56
C THR A 13 8.09 -6.40 -2.22
N ALA A 14 7.47 -7.07 -1.25
CA ALA A 14 7.32 -6.55 0.12
C ALA A 14 8.67 -6.12 0.72
N SER A 15 9.76 -6.81 0.39
CA SER A 15 11.13 -6.48 0.82
C SER A 15 11.60 -5.11 0.32
N LEU A 16 11.31 -4.77 -0.94
CA LEU A 16 11.73 -3.49 -1.52
C LEU A 16 10.94 -2.32 -0.91
N VAL A 17 9.65 -2.53 -0.62
CA VAL A 17 8.85 -1.54 0.10
C VAL A 17 9.37 -1.37 1.52
N LYS A 18 9.63 -2.46 2.25
CA LYS A 18 10.14 -2.41 3.63
C LYS A 18 11.45 -1.62 3.73
N ASN A 19 12.39 -1.86 2.82
CA ASN A 19 13.65 -1.11 2.76
C ASN A 19 13.46 0.39 2.49
N ASN A 20 12.43 0.76 1.72
CA ASN A 20 12.11 2.18 1.50
C ASN A 20 11.40 2.81 2.72
N LEU A 21 10.66 2.02 3.49
CA LEU A 21 9.94 2.50 4.68
C LEU A 21 10.87 2.72 5.89
N SER A 22 12.00 1.99 6.00
CA SER A 22 12.89 2.05 7.17
C SER A 22 13.34 3.47 7.54
N ASN A 23 13.55 4.32 6.54
CA ASN A 23 14.03 5.70 6.72
C ASN A 23 12.89 6.72 6.87
N ILE A 24 11.64 6.31 6.74
CA ILE A 24 10.47 7.18 6.83
C ILE A 24 9.98 7.28 8.28
N PRO A 25 9.69 8.47 8.82
CA PRO A 25 9.12 8.61 10.16
C PRO A 25 7.79 7.88 10.33
N ASN A 26 7.52 7.34 11.53
CA ASN A 26 6.28 6.59 11.80
C ASN A 26 5.00 7.43 11.53
N THR A 27 5.05 8.74 11.80
CA THR A 27 3.95 9.68 11.51
C THR A 27 3.63 9.76 10.02
N GLU A 28 4.66 9.73 9.18
CA GLU A 28 4.51 9.73 7.73
C GLU A 28 4.01 8.38 7.21
N ILE A 29 4.51 7.26 7.76
CA ILE A 29 3.99 5.92 7.45
C ILE A 29 2.49 5.81 7.77
N GLN A 30 2.04 6.36 8.90
CA GLN A 30 0.61 6.42 9.23
C GLN A 30 -0.20 7.30 8.25
N SER A 31 0.38 8.42 7.80
CA SER A 31 -0.24 9.28 6.77
C SER A 31 -0.36 8.58 5.42
N ILE A 32 0.65 7.80 5.02
CA ILE A 32 0.62 6.96 3.82
C ILE A 32 -0.46 5.89 3.97
N LYS A 33 -0.53 5.20 5.11
CA LYS A 33 -1.55 4.19 5.39
C LYS A 33 -2.98 4.73 5.24
N LYS A 34 -3.27 5.90 5.82
CA LYS A 34 -4.60 6.55 5.67
C LYS A 34 -4.97 6.81 4.20
N ARG A 35 -4.00 7.22 3.39
CA ARG A 35 -4.21 7.42 1.95
C ARG A 35 -4.44 6.10 1.22
N VAL A 36 -3.68 5.06 1.54
CA VAL A 36 -3.88 3.71 0.99
C VAL A 36 -5.26 3.16 1.37
N ASP A 37 -5.69 3.30 2.62
CA ASP A 37 -7.03 2.89 3.08
C ASP A 37 -8.14 3.58 2.28
N PHE A 38 -7.99 4.89 2.02
CA PHE A 38 -8.92 5.63 1.16
C PHE A 38 -8.98 5.04 -0.25
N TYR A 39 -7.84 4.76 -0.87
CA TYR A 39 -7.81 4.18 -2.22
C TYR A 39 -8.36 2.75 -2.26
N VAL A 40 -8.05 1.89 -1.28
CA VAL A 40 -8.63 0.55 -1.18
C VAL A 40 -10.15 0.63 -1.16
N ASN A 41 -10.71 1.51 -0.34
CA ASN A 41 -12.16 1.69 -0.25
C ASN A 41 -12.75 2.23 -1.55
N HIS A 42 -12.09 3.20 -2.19
CA HIS A 42 -12.51 3.73 -3.49
C HIS A 42 -12.52 2.63 -4.58
N PHE A 43 -11.46 1.83 -4.66
CA PHE A 43 -11.33 0.78 -5.66
C PHE A 43 -12.29 -0.39 -5.40
N LYS A 44 -12.54 -0.78 -4.15
CA LYS A 44 -13.60 -1.77 -3.81
C LYS A 44 -14.97 -1.34 -4.33
N ILE A 45 -15.33 -0.08 -4.15
CA ILE A 45 -16.61 0.45 -4.65
C ILE A 45 -16.61 0.50 -6.19
N SER A 46 -15.48 0.86 -6.80
CA SER A 46 -15.34 0.94 -8.26
C SER A 46 -15.40 -0.43 -8.95
N THR A 47 -14.74 -1.44 -8.39
CA THR A 47 -14.73 -2.82 -8.92
C THR A 47 -16.08 -3.49 -8.78
N GLN A 48 -16.86 -3.19 -7.73
CA GLN A 48 -18.24 -3.66 -7.59
C GLN A 48 -19.19 -3.10 -8.67
N LYS A 49 -18.93 -1.89 -9.16
CA LYS A 49 -19.78 -1.23 -10.18
C LYS A 49 -19.39 -1.60 -11.61
N THR A 50 -18.08 -1.71 -11.87
CA THR A 50 -17.52 -2.01 -13.20
C THR A 50 -16.18 -2.73 -13.01
N ALA A 51 -16.24 -4.06 -12.89
CA ALA A 51 -15.05 -4.89 -12.76
C ALA A 51 -14.25 -4.88 -14.08
N SER A 52 -12.96 -4.57 -13.99
CA SER A 52 -11.97 -4.79 -15.05
C SER A 52 -10.70 -5.35 -14.43
N ASP A 53 -9.97 -6.19 -15.16
CA ASP A 53 -8.78 -6.86 -14.65
C ASP A 53 -7.74 -5.88 -14.11
N SER A 54 -7.58 -4.74 -14.78
CA SER A 54 -6.70 -3.64 -14.32
C SER A 54 -7.12 -3.09 -12.95
N LYS A 55 -8.42 -2.90 -12.70
CA LYS A 55 -8.90 -2.41 -11.39
C LYS A 55 -8.77 -3.47 -10.30
N VAL A 56 -8.91 -4.75 -10.64
CA VAL A 56 -8.69 -5.87 -9.70
C VAL A 56 -7.22 -5.92 -9.30
N GLN A 57 -6.30 -5.85 -10.27
CA GLN A 57 -4.85 -5.81 -10.00
C GLN A 57 -4.45 -4.59 -9.15
N GLN A 58 -5.03 -3.42 -9.43
CA GLN A 58 -4.80 -2.22 -8.62
C GLN A 58 -5.30 -2.39 -7.18
N LEU A 59 -6.47 -3.02 -7.00
CA LEU A 59 -6.99 -3.32 -5.68
C LEU A 59 -6.09 -4.30 -4.92
N ASP A 60 -5.65 -5.39 -5.55
CA ASP A 60 -4.75 -6.38 -4.93
C ASP A 60 -3.42 -5.76 -4.52
N PHE A 61 -2.85 -4.91 -5.37
CA PHE A 61 -1.65 -4.14 -5.03
C PHE A 61 -1.88 -3.25 -3.80
N LEU A 62 -2.98 -2.48 -3.77
CA LEU A 62 -3.28 -1.58 -2.66
C LEU A 62 -3.52 -2.35 -1.35
N MET A 63 -4.18 -3.51 -1.40
CA MET A 63 -4.36 -4.36 -0.22
C MET A 63 -3.03 -4.90 0.30
N ASN A 64 -2.15 -5.36 -0.59
CA ASN A 64 -0.81 -5.82 -0.22
C ASN A 64 0.04 -4.70 0.37
N LEU A 65 -0.02 -3.49 -0.19
CA LEU A 65 0.68 -2.33 0.35
C LEU A 65 0.15 -1.97 1.75
N ASN A 66 -1.16 -2.02 1.95
CA ASN A 66 -1.77 -1.75 3.25
C ASN A 66 -1.27 -2.74 4.32
N PHE A 67 -1.18 -4.03 3.95
CA PHE A 67 -0.66 -5.07 4.84
C PHE A 67 0.80 -4.82 5.24
N VAL A 68 1.66 -4.44 4.28
CA VAL A 68 3.07 -4.09 4.56
C VAL A 68 3.17 -2.90 5.52
N LEU A 69 2.39 -1.85 5.27
CA LEU A 69 2.35 -0.65 6.13
C LEU A 69 1.84 -0.98 7.54
N GLU A 70 0.83 -1.85 7.67
CA GLU A 70 0.33 -2.29 8.97
C GLU A 70 1.37 -3.06 9.78
N ASN A 71 2.11 -3.95 9.13
CA ASN A 71 3.17 -4.69 9.80
C ASN A 71 4.32 -3.77 10.22
N GLU A 72 4.73 -2.84 9.36
CA GLU A 72 5.79 -1.87 9.69
C GLU A 72 5.39 -0.99 10.90
N ILE A 73 4.15 -0.50 10.95
CA ILE A 73 3.64 0.28 12.09
C ILE A 73 3.61 -0.57 13.36
N LYS A 74 3.21 -1.84 13.28
CA LYS A 74 3.19 -2.78 14.43
C LYS A 74 4.60 -3.07 14.93
N GLU A 75 5.54 -3.40 14.05
CA GLU A 75 6.94 -3.69 14.40
C GLU A 75 7.59 -2.50 15.12
N ARG A 76 7.35 -1.27 14.65
CA ARG A 76 7.89 -0.07 15.31
C ARG A 76 7.30 0.23 16.67
N ARG A 77 6.04 -0.16 16.92
CA ARG A 77 5.42 -0.05 18.25
C ARG A 77 5.98 -1.04 19.26
N LEU A 78 6.57 -2.14 18.80
CA LEU A 78 7.21 -3.13 19.69
C LEU A 78 8.63 -2.72 20.10
N ILE A 79 9.24 -1.78 19.36
CA ILE A 79 10.62 -1.30 19.57
C ILE A 79 10.65 0.03 20.33
N ALA A 80 9.53 0.77 20.39
CA ALA A 80 9.37 2.04 21.09
C ALA A 80 8.80 1.86 22.50
#